data_AF-A0A536XJV3-F1
#
_entry.id   AF-A0A536XJV3-F1
#
_cell.length_a   1.000
_cell.length_b   1.000
_cell.length_c   1.000
_cell.angle_alpha   90.00
_cell.angle_beta   90.00
_cell.angle_gamma   90.00
#
_symmetry.space_group_name_H-M   'P 1'
#
loop_
_entity.id
_entity.type
_entity.pdbx_description
1 polymer ?
#
loop_
_entity_poly.entity_id
_entity_poly.type
_entity_poly.pdbx_seq_one_letter_code
_entity_poly.pdbx_strand_id
1 'polypeptide(L)' 'QADQPEVHIRPNKLVEYKAVATVLASAQRLGVSKLGMVGNEQFVK' A
#
# COMPACT_ATOMS: atom_id res chain seq x y z
N GLN A 1 12.18 19.89 0.13
CA GLN A 1 11.17 18.87 -0.25
C GLN A 1 9.97 19.09 0.65
N ALA A 2 8.76 19.27 0.09
CA ALA A 2 7.56 19.31 0.92
C ALA A 2 7.44 17.97 1.66
N ASP A 3 7.07 18.00 2.94
CA ASP A 3 6.89 16.78 3.72
C ASP A 3 5.74 15.99 3.09
N GLN A 4 6.07 14.90 2.39
CA GLN A 4 5.07 14.10 1.71
C GLN A 4 4.08 13.55 2.75
N PRO A 5 2.75 13.68 2.55
CA PRO A 5 1.76 13.05 3.43
C PRO A 5 1.80 11.53 3.28
N GLU A 6 1.52 10.81 4.36
CA GLU A 6 1.51 9.34 4.35
C GLU A 6 0.36 8.80 3.51
N VAL A 7 0.66 7.85 2.63
CA VAL A 7 -0.33 7.18 1.78
C VAL A 7 -0.68 5.83 2.39
N HIS A 8 -1.96 5.68 2.73
CA HIS A 8 -2.51 4.48 3.33
C HIS A 8 -3.12 3.55 2.28
N ILE A 9 -2.62 2.32 2.21
CA ILE A 9 -3.14 1.27 1.34
C ILE A 9 -3.99 0.31 2.17
N ARG A 10 -5.28 0.20 1.82
CA ARG A 10 -6.24 -0.77 2.37
C ARG A 10 -6.55 -1.85 1.34
N PRO A 11 -5.82 -2.97 1.33
CA PRO A 11 -6.13 -4.06 0.41
C PRO A 11 -7.46 -4.71 0.79
N ASN A 12 -8.20 -5.18 -0.22
CA ASN A 12 -9.40 -5.99 -0.01
C ASN A 12 -9.00 -7.45 0.21
N LYS A 13 -9.62 -8.14 1.17
CA LYS A 13 -9.34 -9.55 1.49
C LYS A 13 -9.42 -10.52 0.30
N LEU A 14 -10.24 -10.22 -0.70
CA LEU A 14 -10.43 -11.06 -1.88
C LEU A 14 -9.43 -10.77 -3.01
N VAL A 15 -8.56 -9.77 -2.85
CA VAL A 15 -7.60 -9.39 -3.89
C VAL A 15 -6.36 -10.27 -3.81
N GLU A 16 -5.89 -10.72 -4.97
CA GLU A 16 -4.63 -11.45 -5.09
C GLU A 16 -3.44 -10.58 -4.65
N TYR A 17 -2.49 -11.16 -3.93
CA TYR A 17 -1.28 -10.46 -3.44
C TYR A 17 -0.51 -9.76 -4.57
N LYS A 18 -0.47 -10.36 -5.76
CA LYS A 18 0.19 -9.80 -6.95
C LYS A 18 -0.35 -8.40 -7.31
N ALA A 19 -1.66 -8.18 -7.16
CA ALA A 19 -2.26 -6.88 -7.43
C ALA A 19 -1.78 -5.84 -6.41
N VAL A 20 -1.74 -6.20 -5.12
CA VAL A 20 -1.23 -5.33 -4.05
C VAL A 20 0.25 -4.99 -4.28
N ALA A 21 1.07 -5.98 -4.61
CA ALA A 21 2.49 -5.80 -4.91
C ALA A 21 2.72 -4.87 -6.11
N THR A 22 1.87 -4.96 -7.13
CA THR A 22 1.96 -4.09 -8.32
C THR A 22 1.67 -2.63 -7.98
N VAL A 23 0.68 -2.38 -7.12
CA VAL A 23 0.36 -1.02 -6.63
C VAL A 23 1.52 -0.46 -5.80
N LEU A 24 2.11 -1.26 -4.90
CA LEU A 24 3.28 -0.84 -4.11
C LEU A 24 4.50 -0.52 -4.98
N ALA A 25 4.78 -1.34 -5.99
CA ALA A 25 5.89 -1.13 -6.91
C ALA A 25 5.68 0.16 -7.73
N SER A 26 4.46 0.39 -8.18
CA SER A 26 4.11 1.61 -8.93
C SER A 26 4.22 2.86 -8.07
N ALA A 27 3.76 2.81 -6.82
CA ALA A 27 3.86 3.91 -5.88
C ALA A 27 5.33 4.28 -5.58
N GLN A 28 6.18 3.28 -5.32
CA GLN A 28 7.62 3.49 -5.13
C GLN A 28 8.28 4.08 -6.38
N ARG A 29 7.94 3.59 -7.57
CA ARG A 29 8.45 4.12 -8.85
C ARG A 29 8.07 5.57 -9.09
N LEU A 30 6.89 5.99 -8.62
CA LEU A 30 6.41 7.38 -8.70
C LEU A 30 7.00 8.29 -7.61
N GLY A 31 7.91 7.78 -6.78
CA GLY A 31 8.56 8.56 -5.71
C GLY A 31 7.75 8.67 -4.43
N VAL A 32 6.73 7.82 -4.24
CA VAL A 32 5.98 7.78 -2.98
C VAL A 32 6.82 7.07 -1.92
N SER A 33 7.33 7.85 -0.97
CA SER A 33 8.29 7.41 0.05
C SER A 33 7.65 7.05 1.39
N LYS A 34 6.47 7.61 1.69
CA LYS A 34 5.72 7.36 2.93
C LYS A 34 4.48 6.52 2.64
N LEU A 35 4.65 5.20 2.67
CA LEU A 35 3.59 4.21 2.44
C LEU A 35 3.29 3.46 3.74
N GLY A 36 2.01 3.41 4.13
CA GLY A 36 1.52 2.60 5.23
C GLY A 36 0.47 1.59 4.74
N MET A 37 0.56 0.33 5.19
CA MET A 37 -0.54 -0.62 5.02
C MET A 37 -1.45 -0.57 6.24
N VAL A 38 -2.75 -0.48 6.00
CA VAL A 38 -3.78 -0.40 7.04
C VAL A 38 -4.88 -1.43 6.77
N GLY A 39 -5.49 -1.94 7.83
CA GLY A 39 -6.48 -3.01 7.71
C GLY A 39 -5.86 -4.39 7.47
N ASN A 40 -4.60 -4.61 7.86
CA ASN A 40 -3.97 -5.95 7.87
C ASN A 40 -4.70 -6.94 8.80
N GLU A 41 -5.55 -6.43 9.68
CA GLU A 41 -6.46 -7.13 10.59
C GLU A 41 -7.37 -8.14 9.85
N GLN A 42 -7.71 -7.87 8.58
CA GLN A 42 -8.57 -8.77 7.79
C GLN A 42 -7.84 -10.03 7.29
N PHE A 43 -6.50 -10.07 7.37
CA PHE A 43 -5.66 -11.19 6.93
C PHE A 43 -5.17 -12.09 8.08
N VAL A 44 -5.29 -11.65 9.34
CA VAL A 44 -5.04 -12.49 10.51
C VAL A 44 -6.29 -13.33 10.76
N LYS A 45 -6.15 -14.65 10.76
CA LYS A 45 -7.20 -15.62 11.09
C LYS A 45 -6.69 -16.57 12.14
#